data_AF-A0A7S0F7R9-F1
#
_entry.id   AF-A0A7S0F7R9-F1
#
_cell.length_a   1.000
_cell.length_b   1.000
_cell.length_c   1.000
_cell.angle_alpha   90.00
_cell.angle_beta   90.00
_cell.angle_gamma   90.00
#
_symmetry.space_group_name_H-M   'P 1'
#
loop_
_entity.id
_entity.type
_entity.pdbx_description
1 polymer ?
#
loop_
_entity_poly.entity_id
_entity_poly.type
_entity_poly.pdbx_seq_one_letter_code
_entity_poly.pdbx_strand_id
1 'polypeptide(L)'
;MGSPQSYKIWTAINLAVVLYSLVLYIDVVNAEDDRSQRKGALIEYLVYNLTTSLVFLAETSIEIYDLVSTKTPLENDNYVEGALALFFAYDAFELVLNWKNQKLDLDDTEMDALIGLFSYIFMTYESIKSYKKAVAAYEAVPDSAPTVDV
;
A
#
# COMPACT_ATOMS: atom_id res chain seq x y z
N MET A 1 -11.64 10.75 10.40
CA MET A 1 -12.55 9.62 10.08
C MET A 1 -12.95 9.75 8.62
N GLY A 2 -12.35 8.94 7.76
CA GLY A 2 -12.73 8.88 6.35
C GLY A 2 -14.20 8.48 6.21
N SER A 3 -14.87 9.05 5.21
CA SER A 3 -16.22 8.60 4.86
C SER A 3 -16.18 7.14 4.39
N PRO A 4 -17.29 6.37 4.44
CA PRO A 4 -17.38 5.06 3.80
C PRO A 4 -16.90 5.05 2.34
N GLN A 5 -17.07 6.18 1.65
CA GLN A 5 -16.59 6.37 0.28
C GLN A 5 -15.05 6.41 0.20
N SER A 6 -14.38 7.05 1.16
CA SER A 6 -12.92 7.11 1.23
C SER A 6 -12.30 5.71 1.39
N TYR A 7 -12.88 4.87 2.26
CA TYR A 7 -12.38 3.50 2.46
C TYR A 7 -12.57 2.60 1.23
N LYS A 8 -13.66 2.78 0.46
CA LYS A 8 -13.87 2.06 -0.81
C LYS A 8 -12.80 2.39 -1.84
N ILE A 9 -12.43 3.67 -1.94
CA ILE A 9 -11.39 4.13 -2.85
C ILE A 9 -10.05 3.50 -2.46
N TRP A 10 -9.66 3.57 -1.19
CA TRP A 10 -8.40 2.96 -0.71
C TRP A 10 -8.39 1.44 -0.87
N THR A 11 -9.50 0.76 -0.60
CA THR A 11 -9.62 -0.69 -0.86
C THR A 11 -9.41 -1.01 -2.34
N ALA A 12 -9.97 -0.21 -3.25
CA ALA A 12 -9.80 -0.42 -4.68
C ALA A 12 -8.36 -0.15 -5.14
N ILE A 13 -7.71 0.89 -4.59
CA ILE A 13 -6.29 1.20 -4.84
C ILE A 13 -5.43 0.03 -4.36
N ASN A 14 -5.59 -0.40 -3.12
CA ASN A 14 -4.80 -1.49 -2.53
C ASN A 14 -4.97 -2.80 -3.30
N LEU A 15 -6.20 -3.13 -3.73
CA LEU A 15 -6.45 -4.29 -4.58
C LEU A 15 -5.77 -4.18 -5.95
N ALA A 16 -5.82 -3.00 -6.58
CA ALA A 16 -5.15 -2.75 -7.86
C ALA A 16 -3.62 -2.92 -7.72
N VAL A 17 -3.05 -2.43 -6.60
CA VAL A 17 -1.63 -2.63 -6.33
C VAL A 17 -1.30 -4.09 -6.10
N VAL A 18 -2.06 -4.84 -5.28
CA VAL A 18 -1.87 -6.30 -5.10
C VAL A 18 -1.84 -7.04 -6.44
N LEU A 19 -2.81 -6.76 -7.32
CA LEU A 19 -2.88 -7.39 -8.64
C LEU A 19 -1.65 -7.07 -9.49
N TYR A 20 -1.18 -5.83 -9.44
CA TYR A 20 0.00 -5.41 -10.17
C TYR A 20 1.29 -6.01 -9.57
N SER A 21 1.40 -6.10 -8.24
CA SER A 21 2.47 -6.80 -7.53
C SER A 21 2.56 -8.27 -7.96
N LEU A 22 1.41 -8.94 -8.08
CA LEU A 22 1.35 -10.33 -8.52
C LEU A 22 1.82 -10.50 -9.97
N VAL A 23 1.39 -9.60 -10.86
CA VAL A 23 1.85 -9.60 -12.27
C VAL A 23 3.37 -9.44 -12.33
N LEU A 24 3.93 -8.50 -11.57
CA LEU A 24 5.38 -8.28 -11.55
C LEU A 24 6.14 -9.44 -10.92
N TYR A 25 5.64 -10.01 -9.83
CA TYR A 25 6.26 -11.21 -9.25
C TYR A 25 6.31 -12.36 -10.26
N ILE A 26 5.20 -12.63 -10.95
CA ILE A 26 5.15 -13.63 -12.03
C ILE A 26 6.13 -13.25 -13.15
N ASP A 27 6.22 -11.97 -13.50
CA ASP A 27 7.11 -11.50 -14.55
C ASP A 27 8.59 -11.68 -14.19
N VAL A 28 8.99 -11.33 -12.96
CA VAL A 28 10.37 -11.47 -12.46
C VAL A 28 10.76 -12.96 -12.40
N VAL A 29 9.91 -13.80 -11.81
CA VAL A 29 10.16 -15.27 -11.72
C VAL A 29 10.30 -15.90 -13.11
N ASN A 30 9.50 -15.46 -14.10
CA ASN A 30 9.62 -15.95 -15.47
C ASN A 30 10.76 -15.28 -16.27
N ALA A 31 11.26 -14.11 -15.83
CA ALA A 31 12.36 -13.40 -16.48
C ALA A 31 13.72 -14.03 -16.19
N GLU A 32 13.84 -14.89 -15.17
CA GLU A 32 15.06 -15.67 -14.92
C GLU A 32 15.51 -16.49 -16.14
N ASP A 33 14.58 -16.96 -16.98
CA ASP A 33 14.89 -17.77 -18.16
C ASP A 33 15.41 -16.95 -19.36
N ASP A 34 15.24 -15.61 -19.36
CA ASP A 34 15.53 -14.77 -20.53
C ASP A 34 16.27 -13.45 -20.20
N ARG A 35 17.20 -13.54 -19.23
CA ARG A 35 17.99 -12.43 -18.66
C ARG A 35 18.71 -11.52 -19.68
N SER A 36 18.87 -11.93 -20.94
CA SER A 36 19.52 -11.11 -21.99
C SER A 36 18.55 -10.30 -22.86
N GLN A 37 17.24 -10.61 -22.83
CA GLN A 37 16.28 -10.11 -23.81
C GLN A 37 15.38 -8.97 -23.30
N ARG A 38 15.25 -8.78 -21.98
CA ARG A 38 14.32 -7.79 -21.40
C ARG A 38 15.01 -6.66 -20.63
N LYS A 39 15.66 -5.77 -21.36
CA LYS A 39 16.24 -4.53 -20.81
C LYS A 39 15.20 -3.60 -20.14
N GLY A 40 13.91 -3.77 -20.41
CA GLY A 40 12.81 -2.99 -19.84
C GLY A 40 12.36 -3.42 -18.45
N ALA A 41 12.55 -4.70 -18.08
CA ALA A 41 12.03 -5.26 -16.83
C ALA A 41 12.57 -4.53 -15.58
N LEU A 42 13.85 -4.14 -15.61
CA LEU A 42 14.46 -3.38 -14.52
C LEU A 42 13.81 -2.00 -14.33
N ILE A 43 13.50 -1.31 -15.43
CA ILE A 43 12.86 0.01 -15.39
C ILE A 43 11.41 -0.12 -14.92
N GLU A 44 10.69 -1.12 -15.39
CA GLU A 44 9.33 -1.42 -14.96
C GLU A 44 9.28 -1.71 -13.46
N TYR A 45 10.22 -2.53 -12.98
CA TYR A 45 10.38 -2.81 -11.56
C TYR A 45 10.72 -1.55 -10.73
N LEU A 46 11.68 -0.73 -11.18
CA LEU A 46 12.02 0.55 -10.53
C LEU A 46 10.82 1.49 -10.43
N VAL A 47 10.07 1.64 -11.53
CA VAL A 47 8.88 2.49 -11.58
C VAL A 47 7.80 1.96 -10.65
N TYR A 48 7.57 0.65 -10.66
CA TYR A 48 6.65 0.01 -9.74
C TYR A 48 7.03 0.28 -8.29
N ASN A 49 8.25 -0.07 -7.88
CA ASN A 49 8.67 0.01 -6.48
C ASN A 49 8.65 1.44 -5.95
N LEU A 50 9.06 2.41 -6.78
CA LEU A 50 8.96 3.82 -6.43
C LEU A 50 7.50 4.26 -6.28
N THR A 51 6.63 3.89 -7.22
CA THR A 51 5.23 4.29 -7.22
C THR A 51 4.49 3.69 -6.02
N THR A 52 4.66 2.40 -5.76
CA THR A 52 4.03 1.73 -4.62
C THR A 52 4.51 2.29 -3.31
N SER A 53 5.82 2.48 -3.14
CA SER A 53 6.39 3.09 -1.93
C SER A 53 5.83 4.48 -1.67
N LEU A 54 5.66 5.31 -2.71
CA LEU A 54 5.04 6.64 -2.57
C LEU A 54 3.57 6.56 -2.19
N VAL A 55 2.80 5.65 -2.80
CA VAL A 55 1.38 5.43 -2.45
C VAL A 55 1.26 4.99 -1.00
N PHE A 56 2.06 4.00 -0.58
CA PHE A 56 2.07 3.45 0.77
C PHE A 56 2.45 4.51 1.81
N LEU A 57 3.51 5.29 1.53
CA LEU A 57 3.94 6.38 2.41
C LEU A 57 2.87 7.46 2.54
N ALA A 58 2.19 7.82 1.44
CA ALA A 58 1.12 8.81 1.46
C ALA A 58 -0.08 8.32 2.26
N GLU A 59 -0.54 7.08 2.04
CA GLU A 59 -1.65 6.48 2.78
C GLU A 59 -1.36 6.43 4.29
N THR A 60 -0.21 5.87 4.66
CA THR A 60 0.22 5.76 6.07
C THR A 60 0.36 7.15 6.72
N SER A 61 0.92 8.13 6.00
CA SER A 61 1.07 9.51 6.51
C SER A 61 -0.28 10.19 6.75
N ILE A 62 -1.25 9.99 5.85
CA ILE A 62 -2.61 10.52 6.00
C ILE A 62 -3.30 9.88 7.21
N GLU A 63 -3.17 8.57 7.38
CA GLU A 63 -3.77 7.85 8.50
C GLU A 63 -3.19 8.31 9.85
N ILE A 64 -1.86 8.36 9.97
CA ILE A 64 -1.19 8.84 11.19
C ILE A 64 -1.61 10.28 11.50
N TYR A 65 -1.66 11.15 10.47
CA TYR A 65 -2.11 12.53 10.64
C TYR A 65 -3.55 12.62 11.16
N ASP A 66 -4.46 11.80 10.62
CA ASP A 66 -5.86 11.71 11.06
C ASP A 66 -5.97 11.24 12.52
N LEU A 67 -5.20 10.23 12.92
CA LEU A 67 -5.18 9.72 14.31
C LEU A 67 -4.65 10.77 15.28
N VAL A 68 -3.55 11.43 14.95
CA VAL A 68 -2.94 12.49 15.76
C VAL A 68 -3.89 13.70 15.89
N SER A 69 -4.49 14.14 14.79
CA SER A 69 -5.39 15.31 14.77
C SER A 69 -6.69 15.07 15.55
N THR A 70 -7.18 13.82 15.58
CA THR A 70 -8.36 13.42 16.36
C THR A 70 -8.04 13.00 17.79
N LYS A 71 -6.75 12.99 18.19
CA LYS A 71 -6.26 12.47 19.49
C LYS A 71 -6.68 11.02 19.73
N THR A 72 -6.86 10.26 18.66
CA THR A 72 -7.11 8.81 18.75
C THR A 72 -5.79 8.12 19.12
N PRO A 73 -5.77 7.22 20.11
CA PRO A 73 -4.56 6.48 20.46
C PRO A 73 -4.03 5.68 19.26
N LEU A 74 -2.71 5.68 19.06
CA LEU A 74 -2.07 4.80 18.09
C LEU A 74 -2.12 3.36 18.62
N GLU A 75 -2.51 2.43 17.76
CA GLU A 75 -2.48 0.99 18.03
C GLU A 75 -1.20 0.37 17.47
N ASN A 76 -0.90 -0.88 17.87
CA ASN A 76 0.29 -1.60 17.41
C ASN A 76 0.38 -1.68 15.88
N ASP A 77 -0.76 -1.86 15.21
CA ASP A 77 -0.86 -1.97 13.75
C ASP A 77 -0.35 -0.70 13.07
N ASN A 78 -0.62 0.49 13.63
CA ASN A 78 -0.14 1.76 13.08
C ASN A 78 1.38 1.91 13.15
N TYR A 79 2.02 1.35 14.18
CA TYR A 79 3.49 1.36 14.28
C TYR A 79 4.12 0.40 13.27
N VAL A 80 3.49 -0.75 13.01
CA VAL A 80 3.93 -1.71 11.99
C VAL A 80 3.82 -1.09 10.60
N GLU A 81 2.68 -0.46 10.28
CA GLU A 81 2.48 0.25 9.01
C GLU A 81 3.48 1.39 8.83
N GLY A 82 3.71 2.20 9.86
CA GLY A 82 4.72 3.24 9.85
C GLY A 82 6.15 2.71 9.59
N ALA A 83 6.50 1.58 10.19
CA ALA A 83 7.80 0.94 9.97
C ALA A 83 7.93 0.39 8.54
N LEU A 84 6.87 -0.23 8.01
CA LEU A 84 6.83 -0.73 6.62
C LEU A 84 6.92 0.44 5.62
N ALA A 85 6.23 1.55 5.87
CA ALA A 85 6.31 2.74 5.02
C ALA A 85 7.72 3.31 4.93
N LEU A 86 8.43 3.38 6.07
CA LEU A 86 9.83 3.83 6.11
C LEU A 86 10.76 2.84 5.42
N PHE A 87 10.55 1.53 5.61
CA PHE A 87 11.30 0.48 4.93
C PHE A 87 11.16 0.62 3.41
N PHE A 88 9.95 0.72 2.89
CA PHE A 88 9.71 0.89 1.46
C PHE A 88 10.27 2.19 0.90
N ALA A 89 10.15 3.31 1.63
CA ALA A 89 10.76 4.56 1.21
C ALA A 89 12.29 4.48 1.13
N TYR A 90 12.91 3.79 2.09
CA TYR A 90 14.35 3.54 2.09
C TYR A 90 14.75 2.63 0.92
N ASP A 91 14.05 1.51 0.74
CA ASP A 91 14.32 0.52 -0.30
C ASP A 91 14.19 1.14 -1.71
N ALA A 92 13.10 1.85 -1.99
CA ALA A 92 12.92 2.55 -3.26
C ALA A 92 14.03 3.59 -3.53
N PHE A 93 14.53 4.25 -2.48
CA PHE A 93 15.64 5.20 -2.61
C PHE A 93 16.96 4.48 -2.91
N GLU A 94 17.24 3.37 -2.21
CA GLU A 94 18.40 2.52 -2.47
C GLU A 94 18.38 1.96 -3.91
N LEU A 95 17.22 1.48 -4.37
CA LEU A 95 17.03 0.96 -5.72
C LEU A 95 17.37 2.01 -6.80
N VAL A 96 16.90 3.25 -6.62
CA VAL A 96 17.20 4.37 -7.53
C VAL A 96 18.69 4.72 -7.51
N LEU A 97 19.34 4.69 -6.35
CA LEU A 97 20.78 4.92 -6.23
C LEU A 97 21.60 3.80 -6.89
N ASN A 98 21.20 2.54 -6.69
CA ASN A 98 21.86 1.37 -7.28
C ASN A 98 21.70 1.36 -8.80
N TRP A 99 20.52 1.73 -9.31
CA TRP A 99 20.30 1.93 -10.75
C TRP A 99 21.21 3.01 -11.32
N LYS A 100 21.25 4.19 -10.69
CA LYS A 100 22.13 5.30 -11.09
C LYS A 100 23.60 4.88 -11.15
N ASN A 101 24.01 3.99 -10.24
CA ASN A 101 25.38 3.49 -10.15
C ASN A 101 25.63 2.19 -10.94
N GLN A 102 24.65 1.68 -11.70
CA GLN A 102 24.72 0.45 -12.50
C GLN A 102 25.08 -0.81 -11.68
N LYS A 103 24.59 -0.91 -10.44
CA LYS A 103 24.89 -2.01 -9.50
C LYS A 103 23.70 -2.92 -9.17
N LEU A 104 22.62 -2.87 -9.96
CA LEU A 104 21.44 -3.68 -9.65
C LEU A 104 21.66 -5.14 -10.04
N ASP A 105 21.55 -6.01 -9.03
CA ASP A 105 21.40 -7.44 -9.21
C ASP A 105 19.91 -7.81 -9.20
N LEU A 106 19.52 -8.74 -10.06
CA LEU A 106 18.11 -9.13 -10.21
C LEU A 106 17.68 -10.17 -9.17
N ASP A 107 18.61 -10.92 -8.58
CA ASP A 107 18.27 -11.92 -7.57
C ASP A 107 17.66 -11.26 -6.30
N ASP A 108 18.05 -10.03 -5.97
CA ASP A 108 17.43 -9.26 -4.86
C ASP A 108 16.00 -8.79 -5.19
N THR A 109 15.64 -8.70 -6.48
CA THR A 109 14.35 -8.15 -6.97
C THR A 109 13.17 -9.08 -6.65
N GLU A 110 13.39 -10.40 -6.58
CA GLU A 110 12.34 -11.37 -6.28
C GLU A 110 11.84 -11.27 -4.85
N MET A 111 12.76 -11.13 -3.90
CA MET A 111 12.44 -11.03 -2.47
C MET A 111 11.66 -9.74 -2.20
N ASP A 112 12.09 -8.64 -2.79
CA ASP A 112 11.42 -7.34 -2.67
C ASP A 112 10.01 -7.36 -3.28
N ALA A 113 9.84 -7.97 -4.47
CA ALA A 113 8.52 -8.14 -5.09
C ALA A 113 7.58 -8.97 -4.19
N LEU A 114 8.11 -9.99 -3.51
CA LEU A 114 7.37 -10.80 -2.56
C LEU A 114 6.96 -10.01 -1.30
N ILE A 115 7.88 -9.20 -0.75
CA ILE A 115 7.60 -8.31 0.40
C ILE A 115 6.51 -7.29 0.02
N GLY A 116 6.59 -6.71 -1.18
CA GLY A 116 5.57 -5.81 -1.72
C GLY A 116 4.19 -6.48 -1.82
N LEU A 117 4.13 -7.70 -2.37
CA LEU A 117 2.90 -8.48 -2.46
C LEU A 117 2.26 -8.71 -1.09
N PHE A 118 3.01 -9.21 -0.10
CA PHE A 118 2.49 -9.48 1.24
C PHE A 118 2.03 -8.21 1.96
N SER A 119 2.75 -7.12 1.79
CA SER A 119 2.41 -5.85 2.44
C SER A 119 1.10 -5.27 1.89
N TYR A 120 0.87 -5.33 0.58
CA TYR A 120 -0.39 -4.88 0.01
C TYR A 120 -1.57 -5.83 0.28
N ILE A 121 -1.32 -7.14 0.43
CA ILE A 121 -2.34 -8.08 0.93
C ILE A 121 -2.79 -7.68 2.34
N PHE A 122 -1.82 -7.37 3.22
CA PHE A 122 -2.10 -6.90 4.58
C PHE A 122 -2.91 -5.59 4.57
N MET A 123 -2.48 -4.59 3.80
CA MET A 123 -3.21 -3.31 3.69
C MET A 123 -4.62 -3.48 3.13
N THR A 124 -4.79 -4.33 2.12
CA THR A 124 -6.11 -4.64 1.56
C THR A 124 -7.01 -5.27 2.62
N TYR A 125 -6.47 -6.19 3.43
CA TYR A 125 -7.20 -6.82 4.52
C TYR A 125 -7.63 -5.81 5.59
N GLU A 126 -6.71 -4.96 6.06
CA GLU A 126 -7.02 -3.92 7.06
C GLU A 126 -8.00 -2.88 6.49
N SER A 127 -7.86 -2.48 5.23
CA SER A 127 -8.81 -1.59 4.54
C SER A 127 -10.24 -2.16 4.53
N ILE A 128 -10.39 -3.46 4.21
CA ILE A 128 -11.70 -4.14 4.21
C ILE A 128 -12.27 -4.22 5.63
N LYS A 129 -11.43 -4.55 6.62
CA LYS A 129 -11.83 -4.63 8.04
C LYS A 129 -12.30 -3.27 8.55
N SER A 130 -11.57 -2.20 8.24
CA SER A 130 -11.92 -0.82 8.57
C SER A 130 -13.21 -0.38 7.86
N TYR A 131 -13.37 -0.70 6.58
CA TYR A 131 -14.61 -0.44 5.85
C TYR A 131 -15.83 -1.11 6.50
N LYS A 132 -15.72 -2.40 6.87
CA LYS A 132 -16.80 -3.13 7.54
C LYS A 132 -17.18 -2.49 8.88
N LYS A 133 -16.20 -2.08 9.68
CA LYS A 133 -16.45 -1.36 10.95
C LYS A 133 -17.18 -0.03 10.69
N ALA A 134 -16.76 0.72 9.67
CA ALA A 134 -17.37 2.02 9.32
C ALA A 134 -18.83 1.88 8.87
N VAL A 135 -19.14 0.87 8.03
CA VAL A 135 -20.52 0.59 7.60
C VAL A 135 -21.39 0.22 8.79
N ALA A 136 -20.93 -0.69 9.65
CA ALA A 136 -21.69 -1.10 10.84
C ALA A 136 -21.98 0.08 11.79
N ALA A 137 -21.02 1.00 11.96
CA ALA A 137 -21.21 2.20 12.77
C ALA A 137 -22.25 3.16 12.16
N TYR A 138 -22.28 3.29 10.82
CA TYR A 138 -23.26 4.12 10.12
C TYR A 138 -24.68 3.54 10.22
N GLU A 139 -24.82 2.23 10.04
CA GLU A 139 -26.11 1.53 10.14
C GLU A 139 -26.68 1.49 11.57
N ALA A 140 -25.83 1.62 12.59
CA ALA A 140 -26.24 1.63 13.99
C ALA A 140 -26.82 2.98 14.46
N VAL A 141 -26.75 4.04 13.66
CA VAL A 141 -27.37 5.34 13.99
C VAL A 141 -28.87 5.26 13.73
N PRO A 142 -29.75 5.32 14.76
CA PRO A 142 -31.19 5.26 14.55
C PRO A 142 -31.68 6.49 13.77
N ASP A 143 -32.65 6.28 12.88
CA ASP A 143 -33.31 7.30 12.05
C ASP A 143 -34.06 8.41 12.83
N SER A 144 -33.92 8.47 14.16
CA SER A 144 -34.55 9.49 14.99
C SER A 144 -33.76 10.82 14.95
N ALA A 145 -33.71 11.45 13.78
CA ALA A 145 -33.58 12.90 13.75
C ALA A 145 -34.86 13.49 14.38
N PRO A 146 -34.77 14.43 15.33
CA PRO A 146 -35.95 15.09 15.84
C PRO A 146 -36.63 15.79 14.67
N THR A 147 -37.86 15.39 14.35
CA THR A 147 -38.77 16.19 13.55
C THR A 147 -38.94 17.50 14.31
N VAL A 148 -38.33 18.56 13.81
CA VAL A 148 -38.65 19.92 14.22
C VAL A 148 -40.07 20.15 13.73
N ASP A 149 -41.04 20.01 14.62
CA ASP A 149 -42.40 20.46 14.36
C ASP A 149 -42.34 21.97 14.08
N VAL A 150 -42.65 22.36 12.85
CA VAL A 150 -42.76 23.75 12.39
C VAL A 150 -44.13 24.30 12.75
#